data_AF-W5SNC8-F1
#
_entry.id   AF-W5SNC8-F1
#
_cell.length_a   1.000
_cell.length_b   1.000
_cell.length_c   1.000
_cell.angle_alpha   90.00
_cell.angle_beta   90.00
_cell.angle_gamma   90.00
#
_symmetry.space_group_name_H-M   'P 1'
#
loop_
_entity.id
_entity.type
_entity.pdbx_description
1 polymer ?
#
loop_
_entity_poly.entity_id
_entity_poly.type
_entity_poly.pdbx_seq_one_letter_code
_entity_poly.pdbx_strand_id
1 'polypeptide(L)'
;MSDNTNVILKKYLQDLILELKKLKAILEFENTKITQGIIDILEITNPKKDLIVNSINNYYTTINSWLKTQEQIQEEINKLIKDTLSLKEMIYTQYKNTYKMLKKDICSKKSNTKNTIF
;
A
#
# COMPACT_ATOMS: atom_id res chain seq x y z
N MET A 1 -11.83 -6.26 11.40
CA MET A 1 -11.92 -6.35 9.92
C MET A 1 -10.60 -6.77 9.25
N SER A 2 -9.45 -6.77 9.95
CA SER A 2 -8.12 -7.10 9.38
C SER A 2 -7.91 -8.57 9.00
N ASP A 3 -8.51 -9.51 9.73
CA ASP A 3 -8.24 -10.94 9.52
C ASP A 3 -8.86 -11.45 8.21
N ASN A 4 -10.00 -10.89 7.81
CA ASN A 4 -10.74 -11.39 6.66
C ASN A 4 -10.08 -10.99 5.33
N THR A 5 -9.53 -9.77 5.24
CA THR A 5 -8.84 -9.29 4.02
C THR A 5 -7.56 -10.07 3.76
N ASN A 6 -6.79 -10.39 4.81
CA ASN A 6 -5.58 -11.21 4.69
C ASN A 6 -5.91 -12.66 4.29
N VAL A 7 -7.02 -13.22 4.79
CA VAL A 7 -7.51 -14.54 4.38
C VAL A 7 -7.91 -14.56 2.91
N ILE A 8 -8.62 -13.53 2.44
CA ILE A 8 -9.04 -13.41 1.04
C ILE A 8 -7.82 -13.29 0.12
N LEU A 9 -6.88 -12.38 0.39
CA LEU A 9 -5.67 -12.23 -0.43
C LEU A 9 -4.86 -13.54 -0.47
N LYS A 10 -4.70 -14.20 0.66
CA LYS A 10 -4.01 -15.50 0.74
C LYS A 10 -4.69 -16.54 -0.14
N LYS A 11 -6.02 -16.59 -0.14
CA LYS A 11 -6.79 -17.49 -1.00
C LYS A 11 -6.58 -17.17 -2.48
N TYR A 12 -6.67 -15.91 -2.89
CA TYR A 12 -6.43 -15.48 -4.27
C TYR A 12 -5.01 -15.85 -4.74
N LEU A 13 -3.99 -15.68 -3.88
CA LEU A 13 -2.62 -16.09 -4.18
C LEU A 13 -2.50 -17.62 -4.34
N GLN A 14 -3.16 -18.39 -3.47
CA GLN A 14 -3.18 -19.85 -3.56
C GLN A 14 -3.88 -20.33 -4.83
N ASP A 15 -5.00 -19.70 -5.20
CA ASP A 15 -5.76 -20.01 -6.42
C ASP A 15 -4.93 -19.67 -7.68
N LEU A 16 -4.23 -18.53 -7.70
CA LEU A 16 -3.29 -18.19 -8.77
C LEU A 16 -2.18 -19.23 -8.93
N ILE A 17 -1.56 -19.66 -7.82
CA ILE A 17 -0.53 -20.71 -7.83
C ILE A 17 -1.11 -22.02 -8.39
N LEU A 18 -2.34 -22.36 -8.02
CA LEU A 18 -3.01 -23.56 -8.49
C LEU A 18 -3.26 -23.51 -10.00
N GLU A 19 -3.75 -22.39 -10.54
CA GLU A 19 -3.97 -22.22 -11.98
C GLU A 19 -2.65 -22.29 -12.76
N LEU A 20 -1.58 -21.67 -12.27
CA LEU A 20 -0.25 -21.78 -12.87
C LEU A 20 0.26 -23.23 -12.91
N LYS A 21 0.05 -23.99 -11.83
CA LYS A 21 0.40 -25.42 -11.79
C LYS A 21 -0.41 -26.24 -12.79
N LYS A 22 -1.71 -25.97 -12.93
CA LYS A 22 -2.57 -26.63 -13.93
C LYS A 22 -2.09 -26.35 -15.35
N LEU A 23 -1.78 -25.09 -15.66
CA LEU A 23 -1.26 -24.70 -16.98
C LEU A 23 0.05 -25.44 -17.27
N LYS A 24 1.00 -25.43 -16.33
CA LYS A 24 2.27 -26.13 -16.46
C LYS A 24 2.07 -27.62 -16.74
N ALA A 25 1.21 -28.30 -15.98
CA ALA A 25 0.94 -29.72 -16.17
C ALA A 25 0.36 -30.03 -17.56
N ILE A 26 -0.51 -29.17 -18.09
CA ILE A 26 -1.04 -29.31 -19.46
C ILE A 26 0.08 -29.17 -20.49
N LEU A 27 0.94 -28.15 -20.35
CA LEU A 27 2.05 -27.92 -21.28
C LEU A 27 3.06 -29.08 -21.26
N GLU A 28 3.38 -29.62 -20.08
CA GLU A 28 4.25 -30.80 -19.95
C GLU A 28 3.65 -32.04 -20.62
N PHE A 29 2.34 -32.24 -20.46
CA PHE A 29 1.61 -33.31 -21.11
C PHE A 29 1.57 -33.15 -22.64
N GLU A 30 1.25 -31.95 -23.13
CA GLU A 30 1.29 -31.62 -24.57
C GLU A 30 2.66 -31.91 -25.16
N ASN A 31 3.73 -31.42 -24.52
CA ASN A 31 5.10 -31.63 -24.97
C ASN A 31 5.45 -33.13 -25.08
N THR A 32 5.02 -33.92 -24.09
CA THR A 32 5.21 -35.37 -24.10
C THR A 32 4.49 -36.03 -25.29
N LYS A 33 3.25 -35.62 -25.57
CA LYS A 33 2.43 -36.19 -26.66
C LYS A 33 2.91 -35.77 -28.03
N ILE A 34 3.28 -34.51 -28.21
CA ILE A 34 3.86 -34.00 -29.45
C ILE A 34 5.17 -34.72 -29.77
N THR A 35 6.02 -34.95 -28.76
CA THR A 35 7.27 -35.72 -28.94
C THR A 35 7.01 -37.15 -29.41
N GLN A 36 5.85 -37.72 -29.08
CA GLN A 36 5.39 -39.03 -29.55
C GLN A 36 4.71 -38.99 -30.94
N GLY A 37 4.66 -37.82 -31.59
CA GLY A 37 3.99 -37.61 -32.88
C GLY A 37 2.47 -37.41 -32.79
N ILE A 38 1.91 -37.27 -31.58
CA ILE A 38 0.48 -37.09 -31.34
C ILE A 38 0.20 -35.58 -31.23
N ILE A 39 -0.17 -34.95 -32.34
CA ILE A 39 -0.33 -33.48 -32.46
C ILE A 39 -1.77 -33.00 -32.28
N ASP A 40 -2.75 -33.87 -32.53
CA ASP A 40 -4.19 -33.63 -32.34
C ASP A 40 -4.56 -33.32 -30.88
N ILE A 41 -3.67 -33.68 -29.94
CA ILE A 41 -3.83 -33.37 -28.52
C ILE A 41 -4.04 -31.88 -28.25
N LEU A 42 -3.48 -31.00 -29.09
CA LEU A 42 -3.61 -29.56 -28.96
C LEU A 42 -5.06 -29.08 -29.14
N GLU A 43 -5.83 -29.72 -30.01
CA GLU A 43 -7.25 -29.36 -30.22
C GLU A 43 -8.08 -29.63 -28.96
N ILE A 44 -7.71 -30.66 -28.19
CA ILE A 44 -8.37 -31.06 -26.95
C ILE A 44 -7.97 -30.12 -25.79
N THR A 45 -6.70 -29.74 -25.72
CA THR A 45 -6.16 -29.01 -24.57
C THR A 45 -6.23 -27.49 -24.72
N ASN A 46 -6.23 -26.94 -25.95
CA ASN A 46 -6.29 -25.49 -26.19
C ASN A 46 -7.48 -24.79 -25.51
N PRO A 47 -8.74 -25.27 -25.62
CA PRO A 47 -9.87 -24.63 -24.94
C PRO A 47 -9.67 -24.54 -23.41
N LYS A 48 -9.07 -25.57 -22.82
CA LYS A 48 -8.77 -25.60 -21.39
C LYS A 48 -7.64 -24.64 -21.01
N LYS A 49 -6.59 -24.53 -21.83
CA LYS A 49 -5.51 -23.57 -21.62
C LYS A 49 -6.02 -22.13 -21.65
N ASP A 50 -6.88 -21.79 -22.60
CA ASP A 50 -7.42 -20.43 -22.72
C ASP A 50 -8.20 -20.02 -21.46
N LEU A 51 -9.03 -20.93 -20.92
CA LEU A 51 -9.74 -20.71 -19.66
C LEU A 51 -8.78 -20.51 -18.48
N ILE A 52 -7.73 -21.32 -18.39
CA ILE A 52 -6.73 -21.22 -17.32
C ILE A 52 -5.95 -19.90 -17.42
N VAL A 53 -5.52 -19.51 -18.62
CA VAL A 53 -4.80 -18.25 -18.86
C VAL A 53 -5.68 -17.06 -18.49
N ASN A 54 -6.96 -17.07 -18.87
CA ASN A 54 -7.90 -16.03 -18.45
C ASN A 54 -8.06 -15.98 -16.92
N SER A 55 -8.15 -17.14 -16.26
CA SER A 55 -8.21 -17.20 -14.81
C SER A 55 -6.94 -16.64 -14.14
N ILE A 56 -5.75 -16.97 -14.66
CA ILE A 56 -4.46 -16.43 -14.19
C ILE A 56 -4.45 -14.90 -14.30
N ASN A 57 -4.83 -14.37 -15.46
CA ASN A 57 -4.86 -12.93 -15.71
C ASN A 57 -5.82 -12.22 -14.75
N ASN A 58 -7.00 -12.80 -14.49
CA ASN A 58 -7.98 -12.25 -13.56
C ASN A 58 -7.45 -12.21 -12.12
N TYR A 59 -6.86 -13.31 -11.62
CA TYR A 59 -6.26 -13.34 -10.29
C TYR A 59 -5.11 -12.34 -10.16
N TYR A 60 -4.20 -12.33 -11.14
CA TYR A 60 -3.06 -11.42 -11.16
C TYR A 60 -3.49 -9.94 -11.14
N THR A 61 -4.46 -9.58 -11.98
CA THR A 61 -4.98 -8.20 -12.06
C THR A 61 -5.64 -7.79 -10.74
N THR A 62 -6.44 -8.67 -10.15
CA THR A 62 -7.13 -8.39 -8.87
C THR A 62 -6.13 -8.17 -7.74
N ILE A 63 -5.14 -9.04 -7.61
CA ILE A 63 -4.09 -8.94 -6.59
C ILE A 63 -3.31 -7.63 -6.75
N ASN A 64 -2.87 -7.29 -7.96
CA ASN A 64 -2.11 -6.07 -8.21
C ASN A 64 -2.94 -4.81 -7.92
N SER A 65 -4.24 -4.81 -8.22
CA SER A 65 -5.11 -3.68 -7.89
C SER A 65 -5.20 -3.47 -6.37
N TRP A 66 -5.25 -4.54 -5.58
CA TRP A 66 -5.26 -4.44 -4.12
C TRP A 66 -3.93 -3.93 -3.58
N LEU A 67 -2.80 -4.43 -4.08
CA LEU A 67 -1.47 -3.97 -3.67
C LEU A 67 -1.27 -2.48 -3.97
N LYS A 68 -1.66 -2.04 -5.17
CA LYS A 68 -1.59 -0.62 -5.56
C LYS A 68 -2.43 0.28 -4.64
N THR A 69 -3.60 -0.20 -4.21
CA THR A 69 -4.45 0.54 -3.27
C THR A 69 -3.77 0.65 -1.90
N GLN A 70 -3.11 -0.41 -1.43
CA GLN A 70 -2.36 -0.39 -0.17
C GLN A 70 -1.18 0.59 -0.22
N GLU A 71 -0.44 0.63 -1.34
CA GLU A 71 0.65 1.59 -1.54
C GLU A 71 0.14 3.04 -1.46
N GLN A 72 -0.98 3.35 -2.12
CA GLN A 72 -1.59 4.68 -2.08
C GLN A 72 -2.01 5.09 -0.66
N ILE A 73 -2.64 4.18 0.09
CA ILE A 73 -3.02 4.42 1.48
C ILE A 73 -1.77 4.67 2.34
N GLN A 74 -0.70 3.90 2.12
CA GLN A 74 0.55 4.07 2.85
C GLN A 74 1.22 5.42 2.56
N GLU A 75 1.21 5.87 1.30
CA GLU A 75 1.68 7.20 0.91
C GLU A 75 0.88 8.32 1.61
N GLU A 76 -0.45 8.19 1.66
CA GLU A 76 -1.32 9.16 2.33
C GLU A 76 -1.06 9.21 3.84
N ILE A 77 -0.92 8.05 4.49
CA ILE A 77 -0.56 7.97 5.92
C ILE A 77 0.79 8.66 6.17
N ASN A 78 1.80 8.39 5.35
CA ASN A 78 3.12 9.00 5.50
C ASN A 78 3.07 10.53 5.36
N LYS A 79 2.27 11.02 4.40
CA LYS A 79 2.04 12.46 4.23
C LYS A 79 1.40 13.07 5.48
N LEU A 80 0.33 12.46 6.00
CA LEU A 80 -0.36 12.94 7.20
C LEU A 80 0.54 12.95 8.44
N ILE A 81 1.39 11.93 8.60
CA ILE A 81 2.39 11.88 9.69
C ILE A 81 3.35 13.07 9.56
N LYS A 82 3.90 13.30 8.36
CA LYS A 82 4.83 14.40 8.10
C LYS A 82 4.21 15.77 8.37
N ASP A 83 3.00 15.99 7.87
CA ASP A 83 2.26 17.25 8.04
C ASP A 83 1.95 17.50 9.53
N THR A 84 1.54 16.46 10.27
CA THR A 84 1.26 16.54 11.70
C THR A 84 2.51 16.88 12.51
N LEU A 85 3.65 16.24 12.20
CA LEU A 85 4.92 16.53 12.86
C LEU A 85 5.39 17.97 12.57
N SER A 86 5.23 18.43 11.33
CA SER A 86 5.56 19.82 10.97
C SER A 86 4.70 20.81 11.73
N LEU A 87 3.39 20.58 11.82
CA LEU A 87 2.47 21.43 12.57
C LEU A 87 2.82 21.47 14.07
N LYS A 88 3.16 20.34 14.67
CA LYS A 88 3.61 20.25 16.06
C LYS A 88 4.82 21.14 16.32
N GLU A 89 5.83 21.08 15.46
CA GLU A 89 7.05 21.91 15.59
C GLU A 89 6.75 23.41 15.40
N MET A 90 5.86 23.74 14.46
CA MET A 90 5.39 25.12 14.27
C MET A 90 4.72 25.67 15.52
N ILE A 91 3.79 24.91 16.12
CA ILE A 91 3.08 25.30 17.35
C ILE A 91 4.08 25.49 18.49
N TYR A 92 5.01 24.56 18.68
CA TYR A 92 6.04 24.68 19.72
C TYR A 92 6.90 25.94 19.55
N THR A 93 7.30 26.23 18.31
CA THR A 93 8.06 27.44 17.98
C THR A 93 7.27 28.71 18.26
N GLN A 94 6.01 28.77 17.82
CA GLN A 94 5.10 29.88 18.08
C GLN A 94 4.89 30.11 19.58
N TYR A 95 4.65 29.04 20.33
CA TYR A 95 4.52 29.10 21.79
C TYR A 95 5.78 29.70 22.45
N LYS A 96 6.97 29.18 22.10
CA LYS A 96 8.24 29.64 22.66
C LYS A 96 8.51 31.12 22.36
N ASN A 97 8.23 31.55 21.13
CA ASN A 97 8.41 32.94 20.72
C ASN A 97 7.44 33.88 21.45
N THR A 98 6.16 33.49 21.51
CA THR A 98 5.12 34.25 22.21
C THR A 98 5.44 34.39 23.70
N TYR A 99 5.85 33.29 24.36
CA TYR A 99 6.25 33.32 25.76
C TYR A 99 7.44 34.27 26.01
N LYS A 100 8.46 34.26 25.14
CA LYS A 100 9.60 35.19 25.23
C LYS A 100 9.17 36.64 25.09
N MET A 101 8.29 36.96 24.14
CA MET A 101 7.77 38.32 23.95
C MET A 101 7.00 38.80 25.17
N LEU A 102 6.03 38.02 25.65
CA LEU A 102 5.23 38.35 26.83
C LEU A 102 6.11 38.56 28.08
N LYS A 103 7.11 37.70 28.30
CA LYS A 103 8.05 37.86 29.42
C LYS A 103 8.82 39.19 29.33
N LYS A 104 9.25 39.60 28.13
CA LYS A 104 9.94 40.87 27.91
C LYS A 104 9.02 42.06 28.21
N ASP A 105 7.77 42.02 27.75
CA ASP A 105 6.78 43.09 27.97
C ASP A 105 6.39 43.25 29.44
N ILE A 106 6.30 42.14 30.18
CA ILE A 106 6.07 42.19 31.64
C ILE A 106 7.26 42.83 32.36
N CYS A 107 8.50 42.48 31.98
CA CYS A 107 9.70 43.07 32.56
C CYS A 107 9.82 44.58 32.27
N SER A 108 9.54 45.02 31.05
CA SER A 108 9.60 46.45 30.67
C SER A 108 8.52 47.30 31.37
N LYS A 109 7.33 46.73 31.60
CA LYS A 109 6.26 47.40 32.37
C LYS A 109 6.60 47.55 33.86
N LYS A 110 7.31 46.59 34.47
CA LYS A 110 7.78 46.66 35.87
C LYS A 110 8.89 47.69 36.10
N SER A 111 9.75 47.94 35.12
CA SER A 111 10.78 48.99 35.23
C SER A 111 10.20 50.39 35.10
N ASN A 112 9.16 50.59 34.29
CA ASN A 112 8.55 51.91 34.09
C ASN A 112 7.68 52.35 35.27
N THR A 113 7.03 51.43 35.99
CA THR A 113 6.23 51.77 37.19
C THR A 113 7.07 52.16 38.40
N LYS A 114 8.38 51.88 38.43
CA LYS A 114 9.28 52.34 39.50
C LYS A 114 9.78 53.79 39.30
N ASN A 115 9.63 54.36 38.11
CA ASN A 115 10.10 55.72 37.80
C ASN A 115 8.96 56.76 37.78
N THR A 116 7.78 56.46 38.34
CA THR A 116 6.62 57.37 38.34
C THR A 116 6.03 57.59 39.75
N ILE A 117 6.89 57.64 40.77
CA ILE A 117 6.52 58.15 42.09
C ILE A 117 7.44 59.35 42.35
N PHE A 118 6.83 60.54 42.33
CA PHE A 118 7.41 61.81 42.75
C PHE A 118 7.80 61.78 44.24
#